data_AF-A0A231RDN3-F1
#
_entry.id   AF-A0A231RDN3-F1
#
_cell.length_a   1.000
_cell.length_b   1.000
_cell.length_c   1.000
_cell.angle_alpha   90.00
_cell.angle_beta   90.00
_cell.angle_gamma   90.00
#
_symmetry.space_group_name_H-M   'P 1'
#
loop_
_entity.id
_entity.type
_entity.pdbx_description
1 polymer ?
#
loop_
_entity_poly.entity_id
_entity_poly.type
_entity_poly.pdbx_seq_one_letter_code
_entity_poly.pdbx_strand_id
1 'polypeptide(L)' 'MLEKITVSLLFFAAVIVGDARRLKRLKRKESICYAVCLAAALYLTLIFVYDLPWPNLTGALKAVYGWPSERLIRLLKV' A
#
# COMPACT_ATOMS: atom_id res chain seq x y z
N MET A 1 -4.13 -0.60 19.07
CA MET A 1 -2.90 -1.03 18.36
C MET A 1 -2.69 -2.54 18.39
N LEU A 2 -2.64 -3.18 19.56
CA LEU A 2 -2.40 -4.63 19.69
C LEU A 2 -3.43 -5.47 18.92
N GLU A 3 -4.73 -5.17 19.06
CA GLU A 3 -5.81 -5.82 18.30
C GLU A 3 -5.61 -5.71 16.78
N LYS A 4 -5.24 -4.51 16.29
CA LYS A 4 -5.00 -4.26 14.86
C LYS A 4 -3.82 -5.07 14.36
N ILE A 5 -2.73 -5.13 15.13
CA ILE A 5 -1.57 -5.97 14.82
C ILE A 5 -1.98 -7.44 14.76
N THR A 6 -2.77 -7.94 15.71
CA THR A 6 -3.24 -9.32 15.74
C THR A 6 -4.10 -9.65 14.52
N VAL A 7 -5.04 -8.78 14.16
CA VAL A 7 -5.88 -8.94 12.96
C VAL A 7 -5.03 -8.94 11.69
N SER A 8 -4.07 -8.02 11.57
CA SER A 8 -3.16 -7.97 10.42
C SER A 8 -2.28 -9.21 10.33
N LEU A 9 -1.76 -9.71 11.46
CA LEU A 9 -0.95 -10.93 11.50
C LEU A 9 -1.77 -12.14 11.02
N LEU A 10 -3.01 -12.24 11.46
CA LEU A 10 -3.92 -13.32 11.08
C LEU A 10 -4.27 -13.27 9.60
N PHE A 11 -4.46 -12.05 9.05
CA PHE A 11 -4.68 -11.84 7.62
C PHE A 11 -3.47 -12.26 6.78
N PHE A 12 -2.26 -11.82 7.15
CA PHE A 12 -1.04 -12.24 6.45
C PHE A 12 -0.79 -13.74 6.56
N ALA A 13 -1.06 -14.35 7.71
CA ALA A 13 -0.96 -15.79 7.87
C ALA A 13 -1.92 -16.53 6.93
N ALA A 14 -3.17 -16.07 6.81
CA ALA A 14 -4.15 -16.65 5.89
C ALA A 14 -3.71 -16.53 4.43
N VAL A 15 -3.19 -15.37 4.02
CA VAL A 15 -2.66 -15.14 2.67
C VAL A 15 -1.47 -16.07 2.39
N ILE A 16 -0.49 -16.14 3.30
CA ILE A 16 0.70 -16.98 3.13
C ILE A 16 0.30 -18.46 3.05
N VAL A 17 -0.59 -18.93 3.91
CA VAL A 17 -1.04 -20.33 3.89
C VAL A 17 -1.83 -20.66 2.62
N GLY A 18 -2.73 -19.76 2.20
CA GLY A 18 -3.50 -19.91 0.97
C GLY A 18 -2.62 -19.92 -0.29
N ASP A 19 -1.65 -19.02 -0.34
CA ASP A 19 -0.76 -18.89 -1.49
C ASP A 19 0.48 -19.78 -1.42
N ALA A 20 0.76 -20.47 -0.31
CA ALA A 20 1.98 -21.28 -0.13
C ALA A 20 2.21 -22.31 -1.26
N ARG A 21 1.14 -22.95 -1.74
CA ARG A 21 1.23 -23.91 -2.86
C ARG A 21 1.46 -23.22 -4.20
N ARG A 22 0.90 -22.01 -4.37
CA ARG A 22 0.98 -21.21 -5.59
C ARG A 22 2.35 -20.58 -5.72
N LEU A 23 2.87 -19.98 -4.64
CA LEU A 23 4.21 -19.39 -4.51
C LEU A 23 5.34 -20.33 -4.98
N LYS A 24 5.25 -21.63 -4.66
CA LYS A 24 6.25 -22.62 -5.11
C LYS A 24 6.27 -22.87 -6.62
N ARG A 25 5.22 -22.47 -7.34
CA ARG A 25 5.05 -22.70 -8.79
C ARG A 25 5.12 -21.41 -9.62
N LEU A 26 5.32 -20.25 -8.99
CA LEU A 26 5.35 -18.97 -9.67
C LEU A 26 6.60 -18.82 -10.55
N LYS A 27 6.43 -18.24 -11.74
CA LYS A 27 7.55 -17.79 -12.59
C LYS A 27 8.16 -16.52 -12.01
N ARG A 28 9.42 -16.23 -12.34
CA ARG A 28 10.18 -15.07 -11.81
C ARG A 28 9.45 -13.72 -11.97
N LYS A 29 8.77 -13.50 -13.11
CA LYS A 29 7.97 -12.29 -13.34
C LYS A 29 6.76 -12.18 -12.41
N GLU A 30 6.06 -13.30 -12.21
CA GLU A 30 4.90 -13.36 -11.31
C GLU A 30 5.33 -13.16 -9.86
N SER A 31 6.50 -13.67 -9.48
CA SER A 31 7.05 -13.48 -8.13
C SER A 31 7.37 -12.01 -7.85
N ILE A 32 7.82 -11.24 -8.85
CA ILE A 32 8.07 -9.80 -8.70
C ILE A 32 6.75 -9.06 -8.52
N CYS A 33 5.73 -9.33 -9.35
CA CYS A 33 4.40 -8.72 -9.16
C CYS A 33 3.81 -9.06 -7.79
N TYR A 34 3.93 -10.33 -7.36
CA TYR A 34 3.48 -10.76 -6.04
C TYR A 34 4.21 -10.00 -4.92
N ALA A 35 5.53 -9.84 -5.02
CA ALA A 35 6.31 -9.09 -4.05
C ALA A 35 5.89 -7.60 -3.97
N VAL A 36 5.59 -6.98 -5.11
CA VAL A 36 5.08 -5.59 -5.15
C VAL A 36 3.71 -5.49 -4.49
N CYS A 37 2.80 -6.42 -4.78
CA CYS A 37 1.48 -6.47 -4.14
C CYS A 37 1.61 -6.69 -2.62
N LEU A 38 2.50 -7.58 -2.19
CA LEU A 38 2.76 -7.83 -0.78
C LEU A 38 3.34 -6.58 -0.08
N ALA A 39 4.25 -5.87 -0.73
CA ALA A 39 4.82 -4.62 -0.22
C ALA A 39 3.76 -3.52 -0.07
N ALA A 40 2.84 -3.39 -1.05
CA ALA A 40 1.72 -2.46 -0.94
C ALA A 40 0.78 -2.83 0.22
N ALA A 41 0.46 -4.10 0.39
CA ALA A 41 -0.34 -4.59 1.50
C ALA A 41 0.32 -4.30 2.87
N LEU A 42 1.64 -4.46 2.98
CA LEU A 42 2.40 -4.11 4.18
C LEU A 42 2.33 -2.60 4.49
N TYR A 43 2.44 -1.75 3.48
CA TYR A 43 2.30 -0.30 3.65
C TYR A 43 0.91 0.08 4.17
N LEU A 44 -0.15 -0.48 3.58
CA LEU A 44 -1.52 -0.28 4.05
C LEU A 44 -1.71 -0.77 5.49
N THR A 45 -1.06 -1.88 5.85
CA THR A 45 -1.08 -2.42 7.21
C THR A 45 -0.44 -1.45 8.21
N LEU A 46 0.68 -0.83 7.85
CA LEU A 46 1.32 0.20 8.68
C LEU A 46 0.38 1.40 8.88
N ILE A 47 -0.27 1.89 7.83
CA ILE A 47 -1.26 2.96 7.98
C ILE A 47 -2.38 2.54 8.94
N PHE A 48 -2.91 1.34 8.77
CA PHE A 48 -4.00 0.80 9.56
C PHE A 48 -3.63 0.66 11.05
N VAL A 49 -2.46 0.09 11.33
CA VAL A 49 -1.97 -0.17 12.70
C VAL A 49 -1.68 1.13 13.44
N TYR A 50 -1.04 2.08 12.76
CA TYR A 50 -0.59 3.33 13.37
C TYR A 50 -1.62 4.47 13.33
N ASP A 51 -2.83 4.23 12.81
CA ASP A 51 -3.88 5.25 12.64
C ASP A 51 -3.36 6.53 11.99
N LEU A 52 -2.44 6.40 11.02
CA LEU A 52 -1.82 7.58 10.42
C LEU A 52 -2.89 8.42 9.71
N PRO A 53 -3.01 9.73 10.04
CA PRO A 53 -3.95 10.60 9.38
C PRO A 53 -3.58 10.67 7.89
N TRP A 54 -4.57 10.45 7.05
CA TRP A 54 -4.38 10.44 5.61
C TRP A 54 -3.99 11.87 5.14
N PRO A 55 -2.92 12.09 4.34
CA PRO A 55 -2.14 11.08 3.61
C PRO A 55 -0.59 11.17 3.71
N ASN A 56 0.00 9.99 3.89
CA ASN A 56 1.43 9.66 3.93
C ASN A 56 2.00 9.15 2.58
N LEU A 57 1.44 9.61 1.45
CA LEU A 57 1.98 9.43 0.08
C LEU A 57 1.43 10.53 -0.83
N THR A 58 0.18 10.93 -0.61
CA THR A 58 -0.35 12.19 -1.14
C THR A 58 0.38 13.39 -0.55
N GLY A 59 0.90 13.34 0.69
CA GLY A 59 1.80 14.39 1.20
C GLY A 59 3.08 14.51 0.37
N ALA A 60 3.70 13.39 0.00
CA ALA A 60 4.86 13.35 -0.89
C ALA A 60 4.51 13.78 -2.33
N LEU A 61 3.40 13.28 -2.88
CA LEU A 61 2.90 13.69 -4.20
C LEU A 61 2.44 15.15 -4.21
N LYS A 62 1.93 15.70 -3.11
CA LYS A 62 1.58 17.12 -2.98
C LYS A 62 2.84 17.97 -2.78
N ALA A 63 3.88 17.45 -2.14
CA ALA A 63 5.19 18.12 -2.10
C ALA A 63 5.83 18.19 -3.51
N VAL A 64 5.73 17.12 -4.30
CA VAL A 64 6.33 17.06 -5.65
C VAL A 64 5.43 17.71 -6.72
N TYR A 65 4.11 17.48 -6.67
CA TYR A 65 3.14 17.86 -7.69
C TYR A 65 2.04 18.82 -7.20
N GLY A 66 2.05 19.25 -5.94
CA GLY A 66 1.04 20.19 -5.41
C GLY A 66 1.09 21.55 -6.10
N TRP A 67 2.28 22.07 -6.34
CA TRP A 67 2.45 23.34 -7.05
C TRP A 67 1.97 23.32 -8.52
N PRO A 68 2.33 22.32 -9.36
CA PRO A 68 1.82 22.26 -10.72
C PRO A 68 0.31 21.95 -10.78
N SER A 69 -0.22 21.11 -9.88
CA SER A 69 -1.66 20.81 -9.84
C SER A 69 -2.50 22.02 -9.43
N GLU A 70 -2.05 22.82 -8.46
CA GLU A 70 -2.74 24.06 -8.08
C GLU A 70 -2.79 25.09 -9.21
N ARG A 71 -1.72 25.16 -10.04
CA ARG A 71 -1.70 26.04 -11.22
C ARG A 71 -2.69 25.59 -12.29
N LEU A 72 -2.76 24.29 -12.56
CA LEU A 72 -3.73 23.72 -13.51
C LEU A 72 -5.18 23.95 -13.06
N ILE A 73 -5.47 23.74 -11.77
CA ILE A 73 -6.80 24.01 -11.22
C ILE A 73 -7.15 25.49 -11.31
N ARG A 74 -6.19 26.39 -11.06
CA ARG A 74 -6.40 27.84 -11.22
C ARG A 74 -6.66 28.23 -12.67
N LEU A 75 -6.01 27.59 -13.63
CA LEU A 75 -6.24 27.79 -15.06
C LEU A 75 -7.60 27.27 -15.53
N LEU A 76 -8.08 26.14 -14.97
CA LEU A 76 -9.39 25.58 -15.31
C LEU A 76 -10.57 26.25 -14.57
N LYS A 77 -10.30 27.02 -13.51
CA LYS A 77 -11.32 27.80 -12.79
C LYS A 77 -11.56 29.20 -13.39
N VAL A 78 -10.85 29.54 -14.47
CA VAL A 78 -11.15 30.67 -15.37
C VAL A 78 -12.19 30.23 -16.39
#